data_AF-A0A4Z1HP45-F1
#
_entry.id   AF-A0A4Z1HP45-F1
#
_cell.length_a   1.000
_cell.length_b   1.000
_cell.length_c   1.000
_cell.angle_alpha   90.00
_cell.angle_beta   90.00
_cell.angle_gamma   90.00
#
_symmetry.space_group_name_H-M   'P 1'
#
loop_
_entity.id
_entity.type
_entity.pdbx_description
1 polymer ?
#
loop_
_entity_poly.entity_id
_entity_poly.type
_entity_poly.pdbx_seq_one_letter_code
_entity_poly.pdbx_strand_id
1 'polypeptide(L)'
;MQTLPGITLYGQPEKNGIYDQQEIVTLITQYYELLAKMRDFPASYIKYAPYDPPIDVDLAKSFDLEPQVIELLQALPYIEGYSNEDEFILGGSFADMRDLEVLMQSRDPGFASPEGGFDDENGEYMRPWEICINECGNHGTMMFLDTRNGESHITMEGQDSGHSEDSGVYNFPGVLRSRNRNSHDHLPSRHARELFEDFTNRLLKLQWIPSSEDRRMLSEWDEEYEDLRLLFRTYGWPHNFNHTSFDSAYSRWREFLTIKSHACDSASDIIDQKLNLDSATESLNSHSKRVHMGVWDRDPGKHPEEISMLETILEENREIVNEANEMLEKAIADHGDWKGERAEMIKAWRKHFENDIEREERNLEWWRGEGKAHSKEEEIEETREKIRVLKGRLANVGEQPVSVEEPDGVKFCDFGEWGHYYFLNPDGSQLYAYGSWKLRNNTSGKRYWIPEQREFAYESDEMNARYIFSFAGEVIFRETRDCLRDIAAPSLGTLIMRYHRGAAQAYSDDLENRIDSVNGREDWERMKKVAVVGERKRSQDKGQYTEYNVWVDDKLKRVMKDNDIEDIKEESIEETAIKQDNVKIEDVKEEIIKEKPTGEIFIKDEFSDRVFMKTES
;
A
#
# COMPACT_ATOMS: atom_id res chain seq x y z
N MET A 1 21.73 -23.31 3.25
CA MET A 1 21.34 -23.06 1.85
C MET A 1 20.20 -23.99 1.51
N GLN A 2 18.96 -23.50 1.64
CA GLN A 2 17.76 -24.19 1.17
C GLN A 2 17.38 -23.56 -0.17
N THR A 3 17.25 -24.38 -1.20
CA THR A 3 16.84 -24.00 -2.55
C THR A 3 15.32 -23.97 -2.63
N LEU A 4 14.75 -22.81 -2.96
CA LEU A 4 13.38 -22.74 -3.47
C LEU A 4 13.33 -23.39 -4.87
N PRO A 5 12.41 -24.33 -5.14
CA PRO A 5 12.29 -24.94 -6.45
C PRO A 5 11.52 -23.98 -7.39
N GLY A 6 12.16 -23.53 -8.47
CA GLY A 6 11.47 -22.92 -9.60
C GLY A 6 12.03 -21.62 -10.16
N ILE A 7 13.05 -21.00 -9.54
CA ILE A 7 13.72 -19.82 -10.11
C ILE A 7 15.19 -20.15 -10.30
N THR A 8 15.54 -20.53 -11.53
CA THR A 8 16.94 -20.59 -11.95
C THR A 8 17.39 -19.16 -12.15
N LEU A 9 18.20 -18.63 -11.21
CA LEU A 9 18.94 -17.39 -11.44
C LEU A 9 19.99 -17.69 -12.52
N TYR A 10 19.64 -17.45 -13.78
CA TYR A 10 20.60 -17.50 -14.86
C TYR A 10 21.62 -16.38 -14.64
N GLY A 11 22.92 -16.69 -14.82
CA GLY A 11 23.92 -15.64 -15.06
C GLY A 11 23.57 -14.85 -16.32
N GLN A 12 24.36 -13.83 -16.68
CA GLN A 12 24.11 -13.06 -17.92
C GLN A 12 23.74 -14.00 -19.07
N PRO A 13 22.54 -13.86 -19.68
CA PRO A 13 22.07 -14.78 -20.70
C PRO A 13 23.11 -14.89 -21.82
N GLU A 14 23.49 -16.12 -22.18
CA GLU A 14 24.30 -16.35 -23.37
C GLU A 14 23.46 -16.00 -24.60
N LYS A 15 23.76 -14.87 -25.27
CA LYS A 15 23.08 -14.35 -26.46
C LYS A 15 23.26 -15.24 -27.71
N ASN A 16 22.61 -16.41 -27.77
CA ASN A 16 22.75 -17.43 -28.82
C ASN A 16 21.42 -17.83 -29.53
N GLY A 17 20.40 -16.98 -29.54
CA GLY A 17 19.12 -17.15 -30.27
C GLY A 17 19.09 -16.54 -31.69
N ILE A 18 17.93 -16.70 -32.38
CA ILE A 18 17.57 -15.95 -33.61
C ILE A 18 16.27 -15.17 -33.34
N TYR A 19 16.23 -13.89 -33.71
CA TYR A 19 15.04 -13.05 -33.62
C TYR A 19 13.86 -13.71 -34.37
N ASP A 20 12.71 -13.84 -33.69
CA ASP A 20 11.46 -14.33 -34.26
C ASP A 20 10.35 -13.30 -34.05
N GLN A 21 9.97 -12.64 -35.14
CA GLN A 21 8.88 -11.67 -35.17
C GLN A 21 7.54 -12.28 -34.70
N GLN A 22 7.22 -13.49 -35.14
CA GLN A 22 5.94 -14.12 -34.84
C GLN A 22 5.84 -14.47 -33.36
N GLU A 23 6.96 -14.83 -32.73
CA GLU A 23 7.05 -15.04 -31.30
C GLU A 23 6.69 -13.76 -30.53
N ILE A 24 7.31 -12.62 -30.87
CA ILE A 24 7.03 -11.34 -30.21
C ILE A 24 5.56 -10.92 -30.36
N VAL A 25 5.02 -11.00 -31.59
CA VAL A 25 3.60 -10.71 -31.85
C VAL A 25 2.70 -11.61 -31.01
N THR A 26 3.03 -12.90 -30.89
CA THR A 26 2.25 -13.86 -30.11
C THR A 26 2.29 -13.53 -28.62
N LEU A 27 3.46 -13.21 -28.07
CA LEU A 27 3.64 -12.89 -26.65
C LEU A 27 2.84 -11.64 -26.25
N ILE A 28 2.97 -10.55 -27.02
CA ILE A 28 2.25 -9.29 -26.74
C ILE A 28 0.74 -9.49 -26.93
N THR A 29 0.32 -10.21 -27.96
CA THR A 29 -1.09 -10.57 -28.18
C THR A 29 -1.68 -11.30 -26.97
N GLN A 30 -1.01 -12.35 -26.50
CA GLN A 30 -1.48 -13.13 -25.36
C GLN A 30 -1.54 -12.30 -24.08
N TYR A 31 -0.59 -11.38 -23.89
CA TYR A 31 -0.58 -10.47 -22.76
C TYR A 31 -1.77 -9.50 -22.80
N TYR A 32 -2.05 -8.86 -23.94
CA TYR A 32 -3.20 -7.98 -24.10
C TYR A 32 -4.54 -8.72 -23.95
N GLU A 33 -4.66 -9.92 -24.51
CA GLU A 33 -5.85 -10.75 -24.33
C GLU A 33 -6.08 -11.14 -22.87
N LEU A 34 -5.00 -11.37 -22.11
CA LEU A 34 -5.08 -11.63 -20.69
C LEU A 34 -5.56 -10.41 -19.90
N LEU A 35 -5.02 -9.21 -20.18
CA LEU A 35 -5.48 -7.96 -19.58
C LEU A 35 -6.96 -7.71 -19.87
N ALA A 36 -7.39 -7.88 -21.13
CA ALA A 36 -8.80 -7.78 -21.49
C ALA A 36 -9.69 -8.81 -20.75
N LYS A 37 -9.18 -10.05 -20.57
CA LYS A 37 -9.86 -11.09 -19.78
C LYS A 37 -9.97 -10.68 -18.30
N MET A 38 -8.99 -9.96 -17.77
CA MET A 38 -8.99 -9.40 -16.41
C MET A 38 -9.85 -8.14 -16.25
N ARG A 39 -10.56 -7.70 -17.30
CA ARG A 39 -11.38 -6.48 -17.30
C ARG A 39 -10.59 -5.18 -17.25
N ASP A 40 -9.30 -5.20 -17.58
CA ASP A 40 -8.51 -3.97 -17.71
C ASP A 40 -9.09 -3.04 -18.79
N PHE A 41 -9.41 -3.62 -19.95
CA PHE A 41 -10.10 -2.97 -21.05
C PHE A 41 -11.01 -3.93 -21.82
N PRO A 42 -11.97 -3.42 -22.63
CA PRO A 42 -12.78 -4.26 -23.50
C PRO A 42 -11.92 -4.96 -24.56
N ALA A 43 -12.13 -6.25 -24.80
CA ALA A 43 -11.40 -7.00 -25.84
C ALA A 43 -11.54 -6.38 -27.25
N SER A 44 -12.60 -5.62 -27.51
CA SER A 44 -12.80 -4.89 -28.77
C SER A 44 -11.78 -3.77 -29.03
N TYR A 45 -11.02 -3.38 -28.01
CA TYR A 45 -9.99 -2.35 -28.12
C TYR A 45 -8.70 -2.91 -28.72
N ILE A 46 -8.47 -4.23 -28.66
CA ILE A 46 -7.33 -4.89 -29.31
C ILE A 46 -7.56 -4.87 -30.82
N LYS A 47 -6.63 -4.26 -31.55
CA LYS A 47 -6.59 -4.25 -33.01
C LYS A 47 -5.46 -5.13 -33.49
N TYR A 48 -5.80 -6.01 -34.41
CA TYR A 48 -4.87 -6.97 -35.01
C TYR A 48 -4.59 -6.59 -36.46
N ALA A 49 -3.39 -6.93 -36.94
CA ALA A 49 -3.02 -6.74 -38.34
C ALA A 49 -3.94 -7.58 -39.27
N PRO A 50 -4.18 -7.14 -40.52
CA PRO A 50 -3.76 -5.86 -41.10
C PRO A 50 -4.63 -4.68 -40.63
N TYR A 51 -4.02 -3.50 -40.52
CA TYR A 51 -4.66 -2.29 -39.98
C TYR A 51 -5.27 -1.38 -41.06
N ASP A 52 -6.27 -0.60 -40.66
CA ASP A 52 -6.81 0.55 -41.39
C ASP A 52 -7.00 1.72 -40.39
N PRO A 53 -6.15 2.78 -40.43
CA PRO A 53 -5.04 2.98 -41.36
C PRO A 53 -3.83 2.06 -41.08
N PRO A 54 -2.99 1.76 -42.10
CA PRO A 54 -1.74 1.02 -41.93
C PRO A 54 -0.65 1.88 -41.29
N ILE A 55 0.41 1.23 -40.77
CA ILE A 55 1.64 1.90 -40.33
C ILE A 55 2.27 2.71 -41.47
N ASP A 56 2.72 3.93 -41.19
CA ASP A 56 3.46 4.76 -42.14
C ASP A 56 4.89 4.25 -42.31
N VAL A 57 5.05 3.35 -43.29
CA VAL A 57 6.33 2.72 -43.63
C VAL A 57 7.36 3.74 -44.14
N ASP A 58 6.94 4.81 -44.79
CA ASP A 58 7.88 5.80 -45.34
C ASP A 58 8.40 6.71 -44.22
N LEU A 59 7.55 7.07 -43.26
CA LEU A 59 7.97 7.73 -42.02
C LEU A 59 8.93 6.85 -41.22
N ALA A 60 8.59 5.57 -41.02
CA ALA A 60 9.45 4.61 -40.31
C ALA A 60 10.85 4.51 -40.95
N LYS A 61 10.92 4.41 -42.29
CA LYS A 61 12.20 4.43 -43.03
C LYS A 61 12.95 5.74 -42.88
N SER A 62 12.26 6.88 -42.76
CA SER A 62 12.91 8.18 -42.58
C SER A 62 13.65 8.31 -41.24
N PHE A 63 13.27 7.50 -40.25
CA PHE A 63 13.97 7.34 -38.97
C PHE A 63 15.05 6.25 -38.97
N ASP A 64 15.44 5.78 -40.16
CA ASP A 64 16.46 4.74 -40.34
C ASP A 64 16.11 3.41 -39.64
N LEU A 65 14.82 3.12 -39.44
CA LEU A 65 14.40 1.83 -38.86
C LEU A 65 14.77 0.67 -39.79
N GLU A 66 15.36 -0.38 -39.24
CA GLU A 66 15.70 -1.58 -40.00
C GLU A 66 14.42 -2.30 -40.50
N PRO A 67 14.46 -2.98 -41.67
CA PRO A 67 13.27 -3.63 -42.25
C PRO A 67 12.53 -4.56 -41.30
N GLN A 68 13.25 -5.32 -40.47
CA GLN A 68 12.64 -6.24 -39.49
C GLN A 68 11.86 -5.54 -38.38
N VAL A 69 12.24 -4.31 -37.99
CA VAL A 69 11.49 -3.48 -37.04
C VAL A 69 10.22 -2.97 -37.70
N ILE A 70 10.31 -2.52 -38.95
CA ILE A 70 9.14 -2.07 -39.72
C ILE A 70 8.15 -3.21 -39.92
N GLU A 71 8.63 -4.40 -40.27
CA GLU A 71 7.80 -5.61 -40.40
C GLU A 71 7.13 -5.95 -39.06
N LEU A 72 7.85 -5.84 -37.93
CA LEU A 72 7.28 -6.05 -36.60
C LEU A 72 6.15 -5.06 -36.30
N LEU A 73 6.37 -3.76 -36.51
CA LEU A 73 5.35 -2.72 -36.31
C LEU A 73 4.09 -3.01 -37.13
N GLN A 74 4.22 -3.53 -38.35
CA GLN A 74 3.07 -3.90 -39.18
C GLN A 74 2.29 -5.13 -38.66
N ALA A 75 2.82 -5.87 -37.68
CA ALA A 75 2.25 -7.11 -37.19
C ALA A 75 1.84 -7.09 -35.70
N LEU A 76 2.41 -6.19 -34.88
CA LEU A 76 2.12 -6.06 -33.45
C LEU A 76 0.67 -5.66 -33.20
N PRO A 77 -0.08 -6.32 -32.30
CA PRO A 77 -1.40 -5.82 -31.92
C PRO A 77 -1.29 -4.44 -31.25
N TYR A 78 -2.31 -3.61 -31.42
CA TYR A 78 -2.39 -2.27 -30.81
C TYR A 78 -3.68 -2.13 -29.98
N ILE A 79 -3.65 -1.26 -28.97
CA ILE A 79 -4.82 -0.95 -28.14
C ILE A 79 -5.36 0.42 -28.54
N GLU A 80 -6.63 0.47 -29.00
CA GLU A 80 -7.32 1.74 -29.29
C GLU A 80 -8.05 2.30 -28.07
N GLY A 81 -8.24 3.63 -28.07
CA GLY A 81 -9.07 4.32 -27.07
C GLY A 81 -8.36 4.55 -25.74
N TYR A 82 -7.04 4.32 -25.71
CA TYR A 82 -6.15 4.58 -24.60
C TYR A 82 -5.17 5.70 -24.99
N SER A 83 -4.76 6.50 -24.00
CA SER A 83 -3.83 7.62 -24.14
C SER A 83 -2.57 7.41 -23.30
N ASN A 84 -1.60 8.31 -23.45
CA ASN A 84 -0.32 8.34 -22.73
C ASN A 84 -0.43 8.49 -21.18
N GLU A 85 -1.62 8.52 -20.61
CA GLU A 85 -1.83 8.54 -19.15
C GLU A 85 -2.29 7.18 -18.61
N ASP A 86 -2.48 6.20 -19.48
CA ASP A 86 -3.11 4.94 -19.11
C ASP A 86 -2.04 3.88 -18.87
N GLU A 87 -1.97 3.29 -17.69
CA GLU A 87 -0.92 2.32 -17.37
C GLU A 87 -1.14 0.98 -18.10
N PHE A 88 -0.22 0.66 -18.98
CA PHE A 88 0.04 -0.66 -19.53
C PHE A 88 0.79 -1.55 -18.52
N ILE A 89 1.91 -1.04 -18.00
CA ILE A 89 2.74 -1.75 -17.02
C ILE A 89 3.71 -0.79 -16.31
N LEU A 90 3.72 -0.82 -14.97
CA LEU A 90 4.67 -0.09 -14.13
C LEU A 90 4.78 1.40 -14.54
N GLY A 91 3.63 2.04 -14.64
CA GLY A 91 3.45 3.43 -15.06
C GLY A 91 3.60 3.72 -16.57
N GLY A 92 4.13 2.80 -17.38
CA GLY A 92 4.23 2.98 -18.84
C GLY A 92 2.87 2.83 -19.52
N SER A 93 2.67 3.41 -20.71
CA SER A 93 1.38 3.42 -21.45
C SER A 93 1.39 2.61 -22.74
N PHE A 94 0.20 2.22 -23.23
CA PHE A 94 0.07 1.52 -24.50
C PHE A 94 0.52 2.40 -25.68
N ALA A 95 1.36 1.87 -26.57
CA ALA A 95 1.79 2.60 -27.76
C ALA A 95 1.02 2.13 -29.00
N ASP A 96 0.23 3.03 -29.62
CA ASP A 96 -0.36 2.79 -30.93
C ASP A 96 0.50 3.42 -32.05
N MET A 97 1.43 2.64 -32.60
CA MET A 97 2.39 3.12 -33.62
C MET A 97 1.75 3.40 -34.99
N ARG A 98 0.43 3.23 -35.13
CA ARG A 98 -0.32 3.71 -36.29
C ARG A 98 -0.52 5.23 -36.22
N ASP A 99 -0.45 5.81 -35.02
CA ASP A 99 -0.35 7.24 -34.83
C ASP A 99 1.06 7.71 -35.17
N LEU A 100 1.15 8.75 -36.00
CA LEU A 100 2.41 9.32 -36.45
C LEU A 100 3.19 9.92 -35.28
N GLU A 101 2.52 10.58 -34.32
CA GLU A 101 3.17 11.21 -33.18
C GLU A 101 3.79 10.14 -32.27
N VAL A 102 3.09 9.04 -32.03
CA VAL A 102 3.60 7.90 -31.24
C VAL A 102 4.79 7.24 -31.94
N LEU A 103 4.72 7.01 -33.25
CA LEU A 103 5.84 6.46 -34.02
C LEU A 103 7.06 7.38 -33.98
N MET A 104 6.87 8.70 -34.07
CA MET A 104 7.95 9.69 -33.92
C MET A 104 8.55 9.65 -32.51
N GLN A 105 7.70 9.65 -31.49
CA GLN A 105 8.10 9.64 -30.08
C GLN A 105 8.86 8.36 -29.70
N SER A 106 8.59 7.24 -30.38
CA SER A 106 9.32 5.97 -30.18
C SER A 106 10.83 6.06 -30.42
N ARG A 107 11.32 7.13 -31.06
CA ARG A 107 12.75 7.41 -31.29
C ARG A 107 13.40 8.25 -30.19
N ASP A 108 12.60 8.88 -29.33
CA ASP A 108 13.04 9.58 -28.13
C ASP A 108 12.07 9.30 -26.95
N PRO A 109 11.84 8.03 -26.57
CA PRO A 109 10.78 7.68 -25.62
C PRO A 109 10.94 8.32 -24.23
N GLY A 110 12.16 8.70 -23.83
CA GLY A 110 12.43 9.37 -22.56
C GLY A 110 12.34 10.90 -22.61
N PHE A 111 11.96 11.50 -23.75
CA PHE A 111 11.96 12.96 -23.97
C PHE A 111 13.33 13.61 -23.73
N ALA A 112 14.41 12.91 -24.03
CA ALA A 112 15.78 13.36 -23.77
C ALA A 112 16.24 14.46 -24.74
N SER A 113 15.56 14.62 -25.88
CA SER A 113 15.93 15.53 -26.97
C SER A 113 17.41 15.36 -27.36
N PRO A 114 17.80 14.16 -27.86
CA PRO A 114 19.19 13.85 -28.09
C PRO A 114 19.84 14.77 -29.14
N GLU A 115 21.09 15.14 -28.89
CA GLU A 115 21.94 15.94 -29.77
C GLU A 115 23.26 15.21 -30.06
N GLY A 116 23.52 14.95 -31.33
CA GLY A 116 24.74 14.27 -31.79
C GLY A 116 24.57 12.77 -32.00
N GLY A 117 25.68 12.09 -32.29
CA GLY A 117 25.68 10.65 -32.55
C GLY A 117 25.70 9.82 -31.27
N PHE A 118 25.58 8.50 -31.41
CA PHE A 118 25.44 7.58 -30.28
C PHE A 118 26.54 7.60 -29.21
N ASP A 119 27.73 8.09 -29.54
CA ASP A 119 28.88 8.18 -28.62
C ASP A 119 28.99 9.55 -27.92
N ASP A 120 28.11 10.50 -28.27
CA ASP A 120 28.05 11.83 -27.65
C ASP A 120 27.33 11.77 -26.30
N GLU A 121 27.67 12.69 -25.39
CA GLU A 121 27.17 12.66 -24.01
C GLU A 121 25.64 12.77 -23.89
N ASN A 122 25.01 13.50 -24.83
CA ASN A 122 23.56 13.62 -24.98
C ASN A 122 23.09 13.05 -26.32
N GLY A 123 23.83 12.08 -26.88
CA GLY A 123 23.60 11.59 -28.24
C GLY A 123 22.34 10.76 -28.40
N GLU A 124 22.04 10.40 -29.65
CA GLU A 124 21.04 9.39 -29.99
C GLU A 124 21.27 8.10 -29.18
N TYR A 125 20.20 7.43 -28.75
CA TYR A 125 20.29 6.24 -27.92
C TYR A 125 19.44 5.08 -28.45
N MET A 126 18.38 5.36 -29.20
CA MET A 126 17.58 4.36 -29.91
C MET A 126 18.28 3.90 -31.19
N ARG A 127 18.73 2.65 -31.26
CA ARG A 127 19.38 2.09 -32.46
C ARG A 127 18.36 1.83 -33.59
N PRO A 128 18.80 1.75 -34.86
CA PRO A 128 17.96 1.37 -36.01
C PRO A 128 17.17 0.06 -35.85
N TRP A 129 17.72 -0.89 -35.08
CA TRP A 129 17.14 -2.21 -34.82
C TRP A 129 16.38 -2.30 -33.49
N GLU A 130 16.25 -1.19 -32.77
CA GLU A 130 15.53 -1.12 -31.51
C GLU A 130 14.23 -0.33 -31.65
N ILE A 131 13.23 -0.72 -30.85
CA ILE A 131 11.95 -0.02 -30.76
C ILE A 131 11.46 -0.02 -29.31
N CYS A 132 10.93 1.11 -28.84
CA CYS A 132 10.22 1.16 -27.58
C CYS A 132 8.79 0.66 -27.84
N ILE A 133 8.39 -0.47 -27.25
CA ILE A 133 7.11 -1.14 -27.56
C ILE A 133 5.91 -0.58 -26.78
N ASN A 134 6.17 0.41 -25.92
CA ASN A 134 5.19 1.14 -25.14
C ASN A 134 5.58 2.62 -25.05
N GLU A 135 4.67 3.49 -24.65
CA GLU A 135 4.98 4.88 -24.34
C GLU A 135 5.42 5.00 -22.87
N CYS A 136 6.28 5.95 -22.53
CA CYS A 136 6.73 6.12 -21.14
C CYS A 136 5.59 6.59 -20.22
N GLY A 137 4.52 7.16 -20.79
CA GLY A 137 3.41 7.74 -20.06
C GLY A 137 3.82 8.90 -19.15
N ASN A 138 3.18 9.03 -17.99
CA ASN A 138 3.56 10.03 -16.98
C ASN A 138 4.68 9.49 -16.07
N HIS A 139 5.93 9.59 -16.54
CA HIS A 139 7.13 9.15 -15.80
C HIS A 139 7.25 7.63 -15.54
N GLY A 140 6.65 6.82 -16.41
CA GLY A 140 6.60 5.37 -16.28
C GLY A 140 7.79 4.60 -16.83
N THR A 141 7.59 3.29 -16.96
CA THR A 141 8.59 2.36 -17.49
C THR A 141 8.58 2.31 -19.01
N MET A 142 9.75 2.38 -19.63
CA MET A 142 9.97 2.17 -21.07
C MET A 142 10.52 0.78 -21.33
N MET A 143 10.01 0.10 -22.36
CA MET A 143 10.42 -1.24 -22.76
C MET A 143 11.08 -1.21 -24.15
N PHE A 144 12.40 -1.31 -24.17
CA PHE A 144 13.20 -1.29 -25.39
C PHE A 144 13.40 -2.71 -25.92
N LEU A 145 12.82 -3.02 -27.07
CA LEU A 145 12.99 -4.30 -27.75
C LEU A 145 14.13 -4.21 -28.78
N ASP A 146 15.16 -5.06 -28.62
CA ASP A 146 16.25 -5.24 -29.57
C ASP A 146 15.94 -6.39 -30.55
N THR A 147 15.95 -6.10 -31.85
CA THR A 147 15.66 -7.09 -32.90
C THR A 147 16.90 -7.74 -33.54
N ARG A 148 18.12 -7.26 -33.25
CA ARG A 148 19.35 -7.63 -33.98
C ARG A 148 20.28 -8.56 -33.21
N ASN A 149 20.29 -8.52 -31.89
CA ASN A 149 21.25 -9.27 -31.06
C ASN A 149 20.99 -10.79 -30.97
N GLY A 150 20.33 -11.37 -31.98
CA GLY A 150 19.99 -12.80 -32.03
C GLY A 150 18.86 -13.18 -31.08
N GLU A 151 18.73 -12.53 -29.93
CA GLU A 151 17.67 -12.78 -28.97
C GLU A 151 16.83 -11.52 -28.84
N SER A 152 15.51 -11.65 -29.05
CA SER A 152 14.54 -10.58 -28.88
C SER A 152 14.50 -10.16 -27.41
N HIS A 153 15.46 -9.35 -27.00
CA HIS A 153 15.63 -8.90 -25.62
C HIS A 153 14.85 -7.62 -25.38
N ILE A 154 14.34 -7.51 -24.17
CA ILE A 154 13.71 -6.31 -23.68
C ILE A 154 14.54 -5.76 -22.52
N THR A 155 14.91 -4.50 -22.64
CA THR A 155 15.43 -3.69 -21.53
C THR A 155 14.28 -2.86 -20.98
N MET A 156 14.13 -2.83 -19.65
CA MET A 156 13.13 -1.98 -18.99
C MET A 156 13.84 -0.89 -18.20
N GLU A 157 13.43 0.36 -18.41
CA GLU A 157 13.99 1.54 -17.74
C GLU A 157 12.87 2.44 -17.23
N GLY A 158 12.96 2.87 -15.97
CA GLY A 158 12.07 3.89 -15.42
C GLY A 158 12.55 5.27 -15.84
N GLN A 159 11.66 6.11 -16.37
CA GLN A 159 12.01 7.43 -16.88
C GLN A 159 12.71 8.30 -15.81
N ASP A 160 12.18 8.31 -14.59
CA ASP A 160 12.73 9.13 -13.49
C ASP A 160 13.91 8.46 -12.76
N SER A 161 13.92 7.13 -12.73
CA SER A 161 14.94 6.38 -12.00
C SER A 161 16.23 6.25 -12.80
N GLY A 162 16.16 6.16 -14.13
CA GLY A 162 17.29 5.77 -14.98
C GLY A 162 17.88 4.42 -14.55
N HIS A 163 17.02 3.58 -13.96
CA HIS A 163 17.31 2.27 -13.41
C HIS A 163 16.37 1.24 -14.01
N SER A 164 16.74 -0.04 -13.86
CA SER A 164 15.89 -1.10 -14.37
C SER A 164 14.67 -1.31 -13.49
N GLU A 165 13.48 -1.22 -14.09
CA GLU A 165 12.20 -1.50 -13.45
C GLU A 165 11.75 -2.96 -13.64
N ASP A 166 12.59 -3.79 -14.28
CA ASP A 166 12.30 -5.21 -14.39
C ASP A 166 12.48 -5.91 -13.04
N SER A 167 11.34 -6.24 -12.43
CA SER A 167 11.27 -6.96 -11.16
C SER A 167 11.98 -8.31 -11.15
N GLY A 168 12.30 -8.89 -12.32
CA GLY A 168 13.10 -10.12 -12.45
C GLY A 168 14.61 -9.93 -12.29
N VAL A 169 15.11 -8.69 -12.34
CA VAL A 169 16.55 -8.36 -12.35
C VAL A 169 16.97 -7.31 -11.32
N TYR A 170 16.13 -7.01 -10.33
CA TYR A 170 16.36 -5.99 -9.28
C TYR A 170 17.74 -6.07 -8.56
N ASN A 171 18.39 -7.25 -8.56
CA ASN A 171 19.67 -7.47 -7.90
C ASN A 171 20.89 -7.53 -8.85
N PHE A 172 20.73 -7.20 -10.13
CA PHE A 172 21.87 -7.21 -11.05
C PHE A 172 22.69 -5.92 -10.89
N PRO A 173 23.99 -6.02 -10.57
CA PRO A 173 24.84 -4.83 -10.48
C PRO A 173 24.90 -4.18 -11.86
N GLY A 174 24.59 -2.88 -11.93
CA GLY A 174 24.64 -2.12 -13.16
C GLY A 174 26.02 -2.22 -13.81
N VAL A 175 26.04 -2.30 -15.14
CA VAL A 175 27.28 -2.28 -15.91
C VAL A 175 27.83 -0.84 -15.93
N LEU A 176 29.12 -0.68 -16.27
CA LEU A 176 29.73 0.64 -16.51
C LEU A 176 28.83 1.46 -17.45
N ARG A 177 28.37 2.61 -16.97
CA ARG A 177 27.60 3.56 -17.76
C ARG A 177 28.40 4.02 -18.98
N SER A 178 27.71 4.10 -20.11
CA SER A 178 28.25 4.66 -21.34
C SER A 178 28.53 6.16 -21.17
N ARG A 179 29.30 6.75 -22.09
CA ARG A 179 29.47 8.21 -22.13
C ARG A 179 28.17 8.93 -22.46
N ASN A 180 27.36 8.33 -23.32
CA ASN A 180 26.02 8.80 -23.63
C ASN A 180 25.11 8.52 -22.42
N ARG A 181 24.61 9.59 -21.80
CA ARG A 181 23.76 9.51 -20.60
C ARG A 181 22.38 8.95 -20.91
N ASN A 182 21.94 9.03 -22.16
CA ASN A 182 20.64 8.53 -22.61
C ASN A 182 20.69 7.03 -22.98
N SER A 183 21.87 6.42 -23.02
CA SER A 183 22.03 5.02 -23.40
C SER A 183 21.57 4.06 -22.30
N HIS A 184 20.62 3.20 -22.66
CA HIS A 184 20.11 2.09 -21.84
C HIS A 184 20.98 0.82 -21.91
N ASP A 185 22.08 0.82 -22.68
CA ASP A 185 22.96 -0.36 -22.88
C ASP A 185 23.57 -0.92 -21.57
N HIS A 186 23.62 -0.08 -20.54
CA HIS A 186 24.20 -0.42 -19.23
C HIS A 186 23.21 -1.18 -18.32
N LEU A 187 21.93 -1.21 -18.68
CA LEU A 187 20.87 -1.86 -17.93
C LEU A 187 20.80 -3.35 -18.28
N PRO A 188 20.39 -4.20 -17.32
CA PRO A 188 20.09 -5.60 -17.63
C PRO A 188 18.92 -5.71 -18.62
N SER A 189 18.95 -6.75 -19.43
CA SER A 189 17.86 -7.12 -20.33
C SER A 189 17.54 -8.60 -20.19
N ARG A 190 16.31 -8.98 -20.57
CA ARG A 190 15.84 -10.38 -20.60
C ARG A 190 15.26 -10.74 -21.94
N HIS A 191 15.28 -12.03 -22.26
CA HIS A 191 14.56 -12.53 -23.42
C HIS A 191 13.07 -12.22 -23.30
N ALA A 192 12.44 -11.71 -24.36
CA ALA A 192 11.03 -11.28 -24.34
C ALA A 192 10.09 -12.39 -23.87
N ARG A 193 10.32 -13.65 -24.30
CA ARG A 193 9.57 -14.81 -23.78
C ARG A 193 9.60 -14.90 -22.27
N GLU A 194 10.79 -14.88 -21.68
CA GLU A 194 10.94 -14.98 -20.23
C GLU A 194 10.23 -13.82 -19.53
N LEU A 195 10.37 -12.60 -20.07
CA LEU A 195 9.74 -11.41 -19.53
C LEU A 195 8.20 -11.51 -19.54
N PHE A 196 7.59 -11.76 -20.71
CA PHE A 196 6.13 -11.84 -20.83
C PHE A 196 5.55 -13.08 -20.14
N GLU A 197 6.28 -14.20 -20.05
CA GLU A 197 5.89 -15.34 -19.22
C GLU A 197 5.86 -14.96 -17.73
N ASP A 198 6.82 -14.17 -17.24
CA ASP A 198 6.81 -13.67 -15.86
C ASP A 198 5.62 -12.74 -15.62
N PHE A 199 5.38 -11.76 -16.50
CA PHE A 199 4.24 -10.84 -16.36
C PHE A 199 2.90 -11.58 -16.39
N THR A 200 2.75 -12.50 -17.33
CA THR A 200 1.57 -13.38 -17.43
C THR A 200 1.39 -14.17 -16.14
N ASN A 201 2.45 -14.75 -15.60
CA ASN A 201 2.39 -15.50 -14.35
C ASN A 201 2.00 -14.61 -13.15
N ARG A 202 2.47 -13.37 -13.10
CA ARG A 202 2.10 -12.40 -12.05
C ARG A 202 0.62 -12.08 -12.10
N LEU A 203 0.07 -11.79 -13.28
CA LEU A 203 -1.37 -11.55 -13.49
C LEU A 203 -2.22 -12.79 -13.14
N LEU A 204 -1.81 -13.98 -13.59
CA LEU A 204 -2.51 -15.23 -13.29
C LEU A 204 -2.52 -15.55 -11.78
N LYS A 205 -1.43 -15.23 -11.07
CA LYS A 205 -1.32 -15.39 -9.61
C LYS A 205 -1.93 -14.23 -8.82
N LEU A 206 -2.43 -13.20 -9.51
CA LEU A 206 -2.88 -11.93 -8.95
C LEU A 206 -1.79 -11.26 -8.10
N GLN A 207 -0.52 -11.43 -8.43
CA GLN A 207 0.58 -10.63 -7.85
C GLN A 207 0.52 -9.20 -8.38
N TRP A 208 0.04 -9.06 -9.62
CA TRP A 208 -0.33 -7.81 -10.25
C TRP A 208 -1.80 -7.88 -10.62
N ILE A 209 -2.53 -6.81 -10.39
CA ILE A 209 -3.95 -6.72 -10.70
C ILE A 209 -4.21 -5.40 -11.43
N PRO A 210 -4.61 -5.44 -12.72
CA PRO A 210 -4.95 -4.21 -13.43
C PRO A 210 -6.22 -3.59 -12.85
N SER A 211 -6.20 -2.28 -12.63
CA SER A 211 -7.38 -1.48 -12.27
C SER A 211 -7.83 -0.69 -13.49
N SER A 212 -9.00 -1.01 -14.03
CA SER A 212 -9.53 -0.36 -15.24
C SER A 212 -9.92 1.11 -15.05
N GLU A 213 -10.22 1.52 -13.82
CA GLU A 213 -10.62 2.90 -13.50
C GLU A 213 -9.42 3.78 -13.19
N ASP A 214 -8.54 3.31 -12.30
CA ASP A 214 -7.35 4.06 -11.89
C ASP A 214 -6.24 3.94 -12.94
N ARG A 215 -6.48 3.09 -13.95
CA ARG A 215 -5.57 2.77 -15.06
C ARG A 215 -4.17 2.54 -14.53
N ARG A 216 -4.08 1.69 -13.49
CA ARG A 216 -2.84 1.37 -12.77
C ARG A 216 -2.73 -0.10 -12.45
N MET A 217 -1.50 -0.59 -12.31
CA MET A 217 -1.23 -1.97 -11.91
C MET A 217 -1.11 -2.09 -10.39
N LEU A 218 -2.12 -2.64 -9.73
CA LEU A 218 -2.13 -2.81 -8.27
C LEU A 218 -1.21 -3.95 -7.84
N SER A 219 -0.59 -3.77 -6.68
CA SER A 219 0.37 -4.66 -6.04
C SER A 219 0.10 -4.80 -4.54
N GLU A 220 0.83 -5.66 -3.85
CA GLU A 220 0.64 -5.91 -2.40
C GLU A 220 0.82 -4.68 -1.49
N TRP A 221 1.32 -3.57 -2.03
CA TRP A 221 1.50 -2.30 -1.33
C TRP A 221 0.30 -1.35 -1.46
N ASP A 222 -0.68 -1.70 -2.31
CA ASP A 222 -1.88 -0.89 -2.50
C ASP A 222 -2.98 -1.32 -1.53
N GLU A 223 -3.65 -0.36 -0.89
CA GLU A 223 -4.73 -0.62 0.08
C GLU A 223 -5.86 -1.47 -0.52
N GLU A 224 -6.16 -1.28 -1.81
CA GLU A 224 -7.23 -1.99 -2.52
C GLU A 224 -6.85 -3.41 -2.97
N TYR A 225 -5.57 -3.78 -2.91
CA TYR A 225 -5.06 -4.97 -3.57
C TYR A 225 -5.66 -6.26 -3.01
N GLU A 226 -5.68 -6.44 -1.68
CA GLU A 226 -6.18 -7.69 -1.10
C GLU A 226 -7.69 -7.86 -1.32
N ASP A 227 -8.46 -6.77 -1.28
CA ASP A 227 -9.90 -6.79 -1.56
C ASP A 227 -10.17 -7.19 -3.02
N LEU A 228 -9.48 -6.56 -3.97
CA LEU A 228 -9.67 -6.87 -5.38
C LEU A 228 -9.15 -8.28 -5.73
N ARG A 229 -8.04 -8.69 -5.14
CA ARG A 229 -7.49 -10.05 -5.24
C ARG A 229 -8.50 -11.09 -4.78
N LEU A 230 -9.14 -10.85 -3.64
CA LEU A 230 -10.19 -11.71 -3.11
C LEU A 230 -11.39 -11.76 -4.05
N LEU A 231 -11.78 -10.61 -4.62
CA LEU A 231 -12.86 -10.53 -5.58
C LEU A 231 -12.59 -11.41 -6.82
N PHE A 232 -11.42 -11.28 -7.45
CA PHE A 232 -11.04 -12.12 -8.58
C PHE A 232 -11.10 -13.62 -8.26
N ARG A 233 -10.56 -14.02 -7.10
CA ARG A 233 -10.60 -15.43 -6.64
C ARG A 233 -12.01 -15.93 -6.41
N THR A 234 -12.84 -15.13 -5.75
CA THR A 234 -14.25 -15.45 -5.45
C THR A 234 -15.04 -15.72 -6.72
N TYR A 235 -14.75 -14.97 -7.79
CA TYR A 235 -15.39 -15.15 -9.08
C TYR A 235 -14.64 -16.12 -10.01
N GLY A 236 -13.72 -16.94 -9.50
CA GLY A 236 -13.17 -18.09 -10.21
C GLY A 236 -11.92 -17.82 -11.05
N TRP A 237 -11.23 -16.69 -10.85
CA TRP A 237 -9.93 -16.45 -11.48
C TRP A 237 -8.88 -17.50 -11.07
N PRO A 238 -8.01 -17.99 -11.99
CA PRO A 238 -7.93 -17.65 -13.43
C PRO A 238 -8.73 -18.57 -14.37
N HIS A 239 -9.22 -19.72 -13.88
CA HIS A 239 -9.70 -20.80 -14.75
C HIS A 239 -11.20 -20.74 -15.07
N ASN A 240 -12.04 -20.38 -14.10
CA ASN A 240 -13.51 -20.37 -14.22
C ASN A 240 -14.07 -18.97 -13.94
N PHE A 241 -13.44 -17.95 -14.52
CA PHE A 241 -13.75 -16.57 -14.20
C PHE A 241 -15.15 -16.18 -14.70
N ASN A 242 -16.06 -15.91 -13.77
CA ASN A 242 -17.42 -15.48 -14.04
C ASN A 242 -17.46 -13.96 -14.20
N HIS A 243 -17.23 -13.51 -15.43
CA HIS A 243 -17.18 -12.11 -15.79
C HIS A 243 -18.42 -11.32 -15.37
N THR A 244 -19.63 -11.82 -15.66
CA THR A 244 -20.87 -11.07 -15.38
C THR A 244 -21.09 -10.85 -13.89
N SER A 245 -20.84 -11.87 -13.07
CA SER A 245 -20.98 -11.72 -11.62
C SER A 245 -19.83 -10.90 -11.01
N PHE A 246 -18.62 -11.01 -11.57
CA PHE A 246 -17.49 -10.15 -11.19
C PHE A 246 -17.79 -8.69 -11.47
N ASP A 247 -18.25 -8.32 -12.68
CA ASP A 247 -18.51 -6.92 -13.05
C ASP A 247 -19.53 -6.27 -12.08
N SER A 248 -20.58 -7.00 -11.70
CA SER A 248 -21.58 -6.54 -10.73
C SER A 248 -21.00 -6.39 -9.31
N ALA A 249 -20.09 -7.27 -8.91
CA ALA A 249 -19.45 -7.20 -7.60
C ALA A 249 -18.38 -6.13 -7.52
N TYR A 250 -17.58 -5.98 -8.58
CA TYR A 250 -16.59 -4.93 -8.75
C TYR A 250 -17.24 -3.56 -8.70
N SER A 251 -18.36 -3.35 -9.41
CA SER A 251 -19.11 -2.10 -9.34
C SER A 251 -19.60 -1.77 -7.92
N ARG A 252 -20.09 -2.76 -7.15
CA ARG A 252 -20.49 -2.56 -5.74
C ARG A 252 -19.30 -2.27 -4.83
N TRP A 253 -18.19 -2.96 -5.05
CA TRP A 253 -16.94 -2.73 -4.30
C TRP A 253 -16.38 -1.33 -4.57
N ARG A 254 -16.39 -0.86 -5.82
CA ARG A 254 -16.01 0.51 -6.18
C ARG A 254 -16.91 1.55 -5.54
N GLU A 255 -18.23 1.36 -5.61
CA GLU A 255 -19.18 2.22 -4.90
C GLU A 255 -18.81 2.30 -3.41
N PHE A 256 -18.56 1.15 -2.77
CA PHE A 256 -18.10 1.10 -1.38
C PHE A 256 -16.78 1.87 -1.14
N LEU A 257 -15.77 1.73 -1.99
CA LEU A 257 -14.50 2.46 -1.84
C LEU A 257 -14.69 3.97 -1.92
N THR A 258 -15.52 4.46 -2.86
CA THR A 258 -15.86 5.89 -2.93
C THR A 258 -16.50 6.38 -1.62
N ILE A 259 -17.39 5.59 -1.03
CA ILE A 259 -18.00 5.92 0.26
C ILE A 259 -16.98 5.90 1.39
N LYS A 260 -16.12 4.89 1.41
CA LYS A 260 -15.05 4.75 2.41
C LYS A 260 -14.12 5.96 2.37
N SER A 261 -13.64 6.34 1.19
CA SER A 261 -12.81 7.53 1.00
C SER A 261 -13.51 8.79 1.53
N HIS A 262 -14.78 9.04 1.18
CA HIS A 262 -15.51 10.20 1.71
C HIS A 262 -15.69 10.19 3.24
N ALA A 263 -15.90 9.02 3.83
CA ALA A 263 -15.97 8.87 5.28
C ALA A 263 -14.60 9.12 5.94
N CYS A 264 -13.52 8.61 5.35
CA CYS A 264 -12.14 8.84 5.77
C CYS A 264 -11.75 10.32 5.67
N ASP A 265 -12.01 11.00 4.54
CA ASP A 265 -11.70 12.42 4.36
C ASP A 265 -12.37 13.29 5.44
N SER A 266 -13.63 12.98 5.75
CA SER A 266 -14.38 13.68 6.79
C SER A 266 -13.80 13.44 8.18
N ALA A 267 -13.35 12.21 8.46
CA ALA A 267 -12.74 11.86 9.74
C ALA A 267 -11.33 12.47 9.88
N SER A 268 -10.52 12.43 8.81
CA SER A 268 -9.16 12.97 8.78
C SER A 268 -9.16 14.47 9.03
N ASP A 269 -10.04 15.27 8.41
CA ASP A 269 -10.09 16.71 8.67
C ASP A 269 -10.39 17.01 10.14
N ILE A 270 -11.38 16.34 10.75
CA ILE A 270 -11.68 16.51 12.19
C ILE A 270 -10.49 16.10 13.07
N ILE A 271 -9.85 14.97 12.77
CA ILE A 271 -8.70 14.47 13.53
C ILE A 271 -7.52 15.44 13.41
N ASP A 272 -7.23 15.93 12.22
CA ASP A 272 -6.14 16.87 11.94
C ASP A 272 -6.38 18.21 12.65
N GLN A 273 -7.60 18.77 12.58
CA GLN A 273 -7.93 19.99 13.32
C GLN A 273 -7.83 19.79 14.84
N LYS A 274 -8.19 18.61 15.34
CA LYS A 274 -8.05 18.28 16.76
C LYS A 274 -6.59 18.16 17.18
N LEU A 275 -5.74 17.52 16.38
CA LEU A 275 -4.30 17.43 16.63
C LEU A 275 -3.65 18.83 16.61
N ASN A 276 -4.08 19.70 15.68
CA ASN A 276 -3.65 21.09 15.63
C ASN A 276 -4.04 21.86 16.91
N LEU A 277 -5.28 21.71 17.37
CA LEU A 277 -5.75 22.32 18.62
C LEU A 277 -4.99 21.80 19.84
N ASP A 278 -4.74 20.50 19.92
CA ASP A 278 -3.98 19.88 21.02
C ASP A 278 -2.54 20.41 21.05
N SER A 279 -1.88 20.49 19.87
CA SER A 279 -0.54 21.05 19.71
C SER A 279 -0.47 22.54 20.12
N ALA A 280 -1.42 23.35 19.66
CA ALA A 280 -1.53 24.76 20.03
C ALA A 280 -1.75 24.93 21.55
N THR A 281 -2.61 24.09 22.13
CA THR A 281 -2.92 24.09 23.56
C THR A 281 -1.71 23.67 24.39
N GLU A 282 -0.92 22.70 23.94
CA GLU A 282 0.32 22.30 24.59
C GLU A 282 1.38 23.41 24.56
N SER A 283 1.52 24.11 23.42
CA SER A 283 2.39 25.29 23.31
C SER A 283 1.98 26.38 24.29
N LEU A 284 0.68 26.73 24.32
CA LEU A 284 0.14 27.72 25.23
C LEU A 284 0.35 27.33 26.70
N ASN A 285 0.11 26.07 27.05
CA ASN A 285 0.31 25.55 28.40
C ASN A 285 1.80 25.57 28.81
N SER A 286 2.70 25.23 27.87
CA SER A 286 4.15 25.26 28.10
C SER A 286 4.63 26.69 28.36
N HIS A 287 4.16 27.66 27.59
CA HIS A 287 4.45 29.08 27.81
C HIS A 287 3.82 29.61 29.11
N SER A 288 2.56 29.23 29.39
CA SER A 288 1.87 29.64 30.61
C SER A 288 2.57 29.13 31.88
N LYS A 289 3.09 27.90 31.87
CA LYS A 289 3.85 27.32 33.01
C LYS A 289 5.15 28.06 33.31
N ARG A 290 5.74 28.76 32.33
CA ARG A 290 6.91 29.62 32.54
C ARG A 290 6.57 30.84 33.39
N VAL A 291 5.30 31.25 33.44
CA VAL A 291 4.81 32.27 34.36
C VAL A 291 4.39 31.62 35.68
N HIS A 292 5.20 31.79 36.73
CA HIS A 292 4.83 31.33 38.07
C HIS A 292 4.70 32.52 39.03
N MET A 293 3.49 32.75 39.56
CA MET A 293 3.19 33.89 40.43
C MET A 293 3.55 35.27 39.82
N GLY A 294 3.42 35.42 38.51
CA GLY A 294 3.79 36.64 37.79
C GLY A 294 5.30 36.80 37.53
N VAL A 295 6.11 35.76 37.81
CA VAL A 295 7.55 35.74 37.53
C VAL A 295 7.82 34.74 36.41
N TRP A 296 8.43 35.23 35.32
CA TRP A 296 8.82 34.42 34.16
C TRP A 296 10.07 33.59 34.45
N ASP A 297 10.04 32.30 34.09
CA ASP A 297 11.13 31.33 34.24
C ASP A 297 11.69 31.24 35.67
N ARG A 298 10.90 31.64 36.68
CA ARG A 298 11.32 31.80 38.08
C ARG A 298 12.50 32.77 38.26
N ASP A 299 12.70 33.69 37.32
CA ASP A 299 13.72 34.74 37.39
C ASP A 299 13.07 36.11 37.70
N PRO A 300 13.14 36.58 38.95
CA PRO A 300 12.60 37.88 39.32
C PRO A 300 13.40 39.06 38.77
N GLY A 301 14.61 38.83 38.22
CA GLY A 301 15.48 39.84 37.64
C GLY A 301 15.34 40.00 36.13
N LYS A 302 14.40 39.30 35.50
CA LYS A 302 14.23 39.31 34.04
C LYS A 302 13.96 40.73 33.52
N HIS A 303 14.61 41.10 32.42
CA HIS A 303 14.52 42.46 31.87
C HIS A 303 13.08 42.74 31.39
N PRO A 304 12.53 43.96 31.62
CA PRO A 304 11.16 44.29 31.20
C PRO A 304 10.87 44.06 29.71
N GLU A 305 11.87 44.25 28.84
CA GLU A 305 11.72 43.99 27.40
C GLU A 305 11.56 42.50 27.10
N GLU A 306 12.29 41.63 27.81
CA GLU A 306 12.13 40.17 27.68
C GLU A 306 10.78 39.70 28.22
N ILE A 307 10.29 40.29 29.31
CA ILE A 307 8.95 40.04 29.85
C ILE A 307 7.90 40.42 28.82
N SER A 308 8.00 41.62 28.23
CA SER A 308 7.10 42.11 27.18
C SER A 308 7.07 41.16 25.96
N MET A 309 8.23 40.71 25.50
CA MET A 309 8.32 39.74 24.39
C MET A 309 7.64 38.42 24.72
N LEU A 310 7.83 37.90 25.95
CA LEU A 310 7.19 36.66 26.40
C LEU A 310 5.67 36.80 26.56
N GLU A 311 5.19 37.98 26.98
CA GLU A 311 3.75 38.29 27.02
C GLU A 311 3.15 38.37 25.62
N THR A 312 3.83 38.98 24.66
CA THR A 312 3.43 38.97 23.24
C THR A 312 3.32 37.54 22.71
N ILE A 313 4.34 36.70 22.93
CA ILE A 313 4.33 35.29 22.52
C ILE A 313 3.18 34.52 23.18
N LEU A 314 2.87 34.83 24.45
CA LEU A 314 1.76 34.18 25.16
C LEU A 314 0.41 34.55 24.54
N GLU A 315 0.23 35.81 24.14
CA GLU A 315 -1.00 36.28 23.49
C GLU A 315 -1.12 35.71 22.07
N GLU A 316 -0.04 35.71 21.28
CA GLU A 316 0.01 35.04 19.97
C GLU A 316 -0.38 33.55 20.09
N ASN A 317 0.12 32.83 21.10
CA ASN A 317 -0.28 31.45 21.33
C ASN A 317 -1.77 31.30 21.71
N ARG A 318 -2.38 32.29 22.36
CA ARG A 318 -3.83 32.26 22.64
C ARG A 318 -4.64 32.47 21.36
N GLU A 319 -4.20 33.39 20.50
CA GLU A 319 -4.82 33.61 19.19
C GLU A 319 -4.75 32.33 18.36
N ILE A 320 -3.60 31.65 18.29
CA ILE A 320 -3.45 30.36 17.58
C ILE A 320 -4.40 29.29 18.13
N VAL A 321 -4.56 29.19 19.46
CA VAL A 321 -5.52 28.24 20.06
C VAL A 321 -6.96 28.59 19.68
N ASN A 322 -7.34 29.87 19.68
CA ASN A 322 -8.67 30.30 19.28
C ASN A 322 -8.93 29.99 17.80
N GLU A 323 -7.97 30.28 16.91
CA GLU A 323 -8.05 29.96 15.48
C GLU A 323 -8.17 28.45 15.24
N ALA A 324 -7.35 27.64 15.92
CA ALA A 324 -7.44 26.17 15.84
C ALA A 324 -8.79 25.64 16.31
N ASN A 325 -9.34 26.23 17.38
CA ASN A 325 -10.68 25.87 17.86
C ASN A 325 -11.78 26.28 16.87
N GLU A 326 -11.69 27.46 16.25
CA GLU A 326 -12.63 27.87 15.19
C GLU A 326 -12.58 26.94 13.98
N MET A 327 -11.37 26.49 13.57
CA MET A 327 -11.20 25.52 12.49
C MET A 327 -11.82 24.16 12.85
N LEU A 328 -11.61 23.68 14.08
CA LEU A 328 -12.23 22.43 14.54
C LEU A 328 -13.76 22.53 14.60
N GLU A 329 -14.31 23.62 15.16
CA GLU A 329 -15.77 23.84 15.19
C GLU A 329 -16.36 23.93 13.78
N LYS A 330 -15.63 24.55 12.83
CA LYS A 330 -16.01 24.56 11.43
C LYS A 330 -16.00 23.15 10.82
N ALA A 331 -14.94 22.37 11.04
CA ALA A 331 -14.87 20.99 10.58
C ALA A 331 -16.02 20.13 11.16
N ILE A 332 -16.33 20.29 12.45
CA ILE A 332 -17.48 19.64 13.10
C ILE A 332 -18.81 20.14 12.53
N ALA A 333 -18.93 21.42 12.15
CA ALA A 333 -20.14 21.94 11.52
C ALA A 333 -20.34 21.38 10.10
N ASP A 334 -19.26 21.28 9.33
CA ASP A 334 -19.27 20.81 7.94
C ASP A 334 -19.44 19.27 7.87
N HIS A 335 -18.75 18.54 8.75
CA HIS A 335 -18.65 17.08 8.75
C HIS A 335 -19.41 16.41 9.90
N GLY A 336 -20.08 17.15 10.78
CA GLY A 336 -20.71 16.61 11.98
C GLY A 336 -19.68 16.18 13.03
N ASP A 337 -20.16 15.88 14.24
CA ASP A 337 -19.32 15.28 15.27
C ASP A 337 -18.97 13.83 14.91
N TRP A 338 -17.71 13.46 15.06
CA TRP A 338 -17.21 12.12 14.74
C TRP A 338 -17.75 11.11 15.76
N LYS A 339 -18.65 10.24 15.31
CA LYS A 339 -19.28 9.20 16.15
C LYS A 339 -18.69 7.80 15.96
N GLY A 340 -17.52 7.73 15.33
CA GLY A 340 -16.83 6.50 14.96
C GLY A 340 -17.12 6.07 13.52
N GLU A 341 -16.25 5.20 13.00
CA GLU A 341 -16.21 4.75 11.60
C GLU A 341 -17.57 4.30 11.05
N ARG A 342 -18.31 3.45 11.78
CA ARG A 342 -19.62 2.97 11.34
C ARG A 342 -20.62 4.09 11.12
N ALA A 343 -20.61 5.11 11.97
CA ALA A 343 -21.53 6.24 11.86
C ALA A 343 -21.18 7.11 10.65
N GLU A 344 -19.88 7.35 10.42
CA GLU A 344 -19.39 8.09 9.25
C GLU A 344 -19.68 7.35 7.94
N MET A 345 -19.48 6.03 7.90
CA MET A 345 -19.84 5.22 6.73
C MET A 345 -21.33 5.32 6.41
N ILE A 346 -22.22 5.21 7.40
CA ILE A 346 -23.66 5.35 7.19
C ILE A 346 -24.02 6.76 6.72
N LYS A 347 -23.34 7.79 7.27
CA LYS A 347 -23.52 9.18 6.86
C LYS A 347 -23.09 9.38 5.40
N ALA A 348 -21.92 8.86 5.02
CA ALA A 348 -21.38 8.94 3.67
C ALA A 348 -22.30 8.21 2.66
N TRP A 349 -22.77 7.00 2.99
CA TRP A 349 -23.77 6.28 2.19
C TRP A 349 -25.06 7.08 1.98
N ARG A 350 -25.59 7.67 3.06
CA ARG A 350 -26.79 8.51 3.00
C ARG A 350 -26.59 9.68 2.04
N LYS A 351 -25.52 10.43 2.22
CA LYS A 351 -25.17 11.60 1.40
C LYS A 351 -25.00 11.20 -0.07
N HIS A 352 -24.33 10.08 -0.34
CA HIS A 352 -24.17 9.56 -1.70
C HIS A 352 -25.51 9.25 -2.36
N PHE A 353 -26.41 8.50 -1.71
CA PHE A 353 -27.72 8.21 -2.28
C PHE A 353 -28.58 9.46 -2.47
N GLU A 354 -28.54 10.41 -1.53
CA GLU A 354 -29.25 11.69 -1.66
C GLU A 354 -28.77 12.48 -2.89
N ASN A 355 -27.46 12.61 -3.07
CA ASN A 355 -26.86 13.28 -4.23
C ASN A 355 -27.22 12.58 -5.55
N ASP A 356 -27.17 11.25 -5.57
CA ASP A 356 -27.50 10.46 -6.75
C ASP A 356 -28.99 10.56 -7.11
N ILE A 357 -29.88 10.49 -6.11
CA ILE A 357 -31.32 10.72 -6.31
C ILE A 357 -31.56 12.12 -6.88
N GLU A 358 -30.96 13.15 -6.30
CA GLU A 358 -31.12 14.53 -6.77
C GLU A 358 -30.61 14.69 -8.22
N ARG A 359 -29.45 14.10 -8.56
CA ARG A 359 -28.90 14.11 -9.92
C ARG A 359 -29.88 13.46 -10.91
N GLU A 360 -30.38 12.27 -10.60
CA GLU A 360 -31.31 11.56 -11.49
C GLU A 360 -32.68 12.26 -11.58
N GLU A 361 -33.16 12.88 -10.50
CA GLU A 361 -34.39 13.68 -10.52
C GLU A 361 -34.25 14.92 -11.40
N ARG A 362 -33.10 15.60 -11.37
CA ARG A 362 -32.78 16.70 -12.31
C ARG A 362 -32.74 16.23 -13.76
N ASN A 363 -32.16 15.06 -14.03
CA ASN A 363 -32.17 14.46 -15.38
C ASN A 363 -33.60 14.20 -15.87
N LEU A 364 -34.46 13.63 -15.01
CA LEU A 364 -35.87 13.43 -15.34
C LEU A 364 -36.62 14.73 -15.58
N GLU A 365 -36.37 15.76 -14.78
CA GLU A 365 -36.99 17.09 -14.98
C GLU A 365 -36.57 17.69 -16.32
N TRP A 366 -35.28 17.61 -16.65
CA TRP A 366 -34.75 18.08 -17.93
C TRP A 366 -35.38 17.34 -19.12
N TRP A 367 -35.49 16.00 -19.08
CA TRP A 367 -36.15 15.21 -20.14
C TRP A 367 -37.65 15.48 -20.27
N ARG A 368 -38.33 15.93 -19.21
CA ARG A 368 -39.74 16.36 -19.31
C ARG A 368 -39.88 17.72 -19.98
N GLY A 369 -38.88 18.57 -19.85
CA GLY A 369 -38.83 19.92 -20.41
C GLY A 369 -38.10 19.97 -21.74
N GLU A 370 -36.98 20.69 -21.75
CA GLU A 370 -36.21 21.02 -22.95
C GLU A 370 -35.55 19.78 -23.58
N GLY A 371 -35.19 18.78 -22.77
CA GLY A 371 -34.54 17.55 -23.21
C GLY A 371 -35.46 16.52 -23.85
N LYS A 372 -36.77 16.76 -23.92
CA LYS A 372 -37.76 15.75 -24.36
C LYS A 372 -37.51 15.19 -25.76
N ALA A 373 -36.94 15.98 -26.66
CA ALA A 373 -36.60 15.55 -28.01
C ALA A 373 -35.39 14.58 -28.05
N HIS A 374 -34.63 14.48 -26.96
CA HIS A 374 -33.37 13.75 -26.85
C HIS A 374 -33.46 12.47 -26.02
N SER A 375 -34.61 12.17 -25.41
CA SER A 375 -34.80 10.99 -24.57
C SER A 375 -35.84 10.04 -25.13
N LYS A 376 -35.58 8.72 -25.05
CA LYS A 376 -36.58 7.69 -25.30
C LYS A 376 -37.40 7.44 -24.02
N GLU A 377 -38.67 7.03 -24.17
CA GLU A 377 -39.51 6.69 -23.01
C GLU A 377 -38.90 5.56 -22.15
N GLU A 378 -38.18 4.64 -22.79
CA GLU A 378 -37.43 3.57 -22.13
C GLU A 378 -36.37 4.12 -21.16
N GLU A 379 -35.56 5.09 -21.60
CA GLU A 379 -34.51 5.74 -20.78
C GLU A 379 -35.14 6.49 -19.59
N ILE A 380 -36.29 7.14 -19.80
CA ILE A 380 -37.03 7.81 -18.74
C ILE A 380 -37.50 6.80 -17.68
N GLU A 381 -38.01 5.64 -18.10
CA GLU A 381 -38.48 4.61 -17.18
C GLU A 381 -37.32 3.92 -16.45
N GLU A 382 -36.19 3.68 -17.11
CA GLU A 382 -34.96 3.20 -16.49
C GLU A 382 -34.47 4.15 -15.38
N THR A 383 -34.45 5.46 -15.63
CA THR A 383 -34.05 6.43 -14.60
C THR A 383 -35.05 6.52 -13.45
N ARG A 384 -36.36 6.37 -13.71
CA ARG A 384 -37.36 6.27 -12.62
C ARG A 384 -37.12 5.04 -11.76
N GLU A 385 -36.84 3.91 -12.39
CA GLU A 385 -36.51 2.68 -11.67
C GLU A 385 -35.24 2.85 -10.83
N LYS A 386 -34.20 3.47 -11.40
CA LYS A 386 -32.96 3.81 -10.68
C LYS A 386 -33.23 4.66 -9.45
N ILE A 387 -34.03 5.72 -9.56
CA ILE A 387 -34.42 6.56 -8.41
C ILE A 387 -35.20 5.75 -7.37
N ARG A 388 -36.10 4.86 -7.80
CA ARG A 388 -36.87 3.99 -6.90
C ARG A 388 -35.95 3.08 -6.09
N VAL A 389 -34.98 2.44 -6.76
CA VAL A 389 -33.97 1.59 -6.11
C VAL A 389 -33.13 2.39 -5.12
N LEU A 390 -32.63 3.56 -5.52
CA LEU A 390 -31.83 4.43 -4.65
C LEU A 390 -32.62 4.89 -3.41
N LYS A 391 -33.89 5.27 -3.57
CA LYS A 391 -34.77 5.61 -2.44
C LYS A 391 -34.98 4.43 -1.49
N GLY A 392 -35.09 3.21 -2.04
CA GLY A 392 -35.13 1.98 -1.25
C GLY A 392 -33.84 1.74 -0.45
N ARG A 393 -32.67 1.93 -1.06
CA ARG A 393 -31.36 1.83 -0.38
C ARG A 393 -31.19 2.91 0.69
N LEU A 394 -31.61 4.15 0.40
CA LEU A 394 -31.58 5.26 1.35
C LEU A 394 -32.46 5.01 2.58
N ALA A 395 -33.66 4.45 2.40
CA ALA A 395 -34.54 4.08 3.50
C ALA A 395 -33.91 3.00 4.41
N ASN A 396 -33.11 2.12 3.83
CA ASN A 396 -32.41 1.02 4.52
C ASN A 396 -30.90 1.26 4.60
N VAL A 397 -30.45 2.50 4.72
CA VAL A 397 -29.01 2.84 4.67
C VAL A 397 -28.18 2.15 5.76
N GLY A 398 -28.80 1.81 6.89
CA GLY A 398 -28.15 1.06 7.97
C GLY A 398 -27.79 -0.39 7.64
N GLU A 399 -28.31 -0.93 6.52
CA GLU A 399 -28.00 -2.25 5.97
C GLU A 399 -26.88 -2.21 4.91
N GLN A 400 -26.41 -1.01 4.53
CA GLN A 400 -25.28 -0.91 3.60
C GLN A 400 -23.98 -1.40 4.24
N PRO A 401 -23.05 -1.95 3.45
CA PRO A 401 -21.79 -2.46 3.97
C PRO A 401 -20.97 -1.34 4.59
N VAL A 402 -20.37 -1.63 5.75
CA VAL A 402 -19.45 -0.74 6.47
C VAL A 402 -18.01 -1.27 6.45
N SER A 403 -17.83 -2.46 5.87
CA SER A 403 -16.56 -3.11 5.59
C SER A 403 -16.73 -3.89 4.28
N VAL A 404 -15.62 -4.21 3.63
CA VAL A 404 -15.61 -5.19 2.53
C VAL A 404 -15.87 -6.56 3.16
N GLU A 405 -17.13 -6.97 3.22
CA GLU A 405 -17.51 -8.31 3.65
C GLU A 405 -17.44 -9.26 2.45
N GLU A 406 -16.88 -10.45 2.65
CA GLU A 406 -16.97 -11.53 1.66
C GLU A 406 -18.44 -11.81 1.34
N PRO A 407 -18.76 -12.22 0.10
CA PRO A 407 -20.10 -12.72 -0.25
C PRO A 407 -20.60 -13.85 0.68
N ASP A 408 -19.71 -14.49 1.43
CA ASP A 408 -19.98 -15.60 2.35
C ASP A 408 -20.16 -15.15 3.84
N GLY A 409 -20.18 -13.85 4.12
CA GLY A 409 -20.46 -13.30 5.45
C GLY A 409 -19.26 -13.28 6.42
N VAL A 410 -18.03 -13.42 5.90
CA VAL A 410 -16.81 -13.23 6.69
C VAL A 410 -16.44 -11.75 6.70
N LYS A 411 -16.33 -11.16 7.89
CA LYS A 411 -15.88 -9.77 8.09
C LYS A 411 -14.36 -9.73 8.21
N PHE A 412 -13.71 -8.95 7.36
CA PHE A 412 -12.33 -8.52 7.58
C PHE A 412 -12.34 -7.11 8.16
N CYS A 413 -11.57 -6.92 9.22
CA CYS A 413 -11.19 -5.59 9.70
C CYS A 413 -9.67 -5.53 9.53
N ASP A 414 -9.23 -4.72 8.58
CA ASP A 414 -7.83 -4.34 8.47
C ASP A 414 -7.60 -3.09 9.34
N PHE A 415 -6.51 -3.09 10.08
CA PHE A 415 -6.14 -1.98 10.96
C PHE A 415 -4.72 -1.57 10.64
N GLY A 416 -4.57 -0.77 9.59
CA GLY A 416 -3.47 0.17 9.35
C GLY A 416 -2.05 -0.39 9.28
N GLU A 417 -1.29 0.09 8.31
CA GLU A 417 0.12 -0.26 8.17
C GLU A 417 0.98 0.31 9.33
N TRP A 418 1.90 -0.52 9.84
CA TRP A 418 2.99 -0.17 10.77
C TRP A 418 2.60 0.33 12.17
N GLY A 419 2.06 -0.57 13.00
CA GLY A 419 1.93 -0.38 14.44
C GLY A 419 2.94 -1.20 15.26
N HIS A 420 3.53 -0.60 16.29
CA HIS A 420 4.22 -1.33 17.35
C HIS A 420 3.18 -1.80 18.38
N TYR A 421 3.03 -3.11 18.54
CA TYR A 421 2.03 -3.66 19.46
C TYR A 421 2.68 -4.26 20.70
N TYR A 422 2.16 -3.88 21.86
CA TYR A 422 2.50 -4.47 23.16
C TYR A 422 1.30 -5.21 23.70
N PHE A 423 1.44 -6.51 23.93
CA PHE A 423 0.41 -7.34 24.56
C PHE A 423 0.90 -7.89 25.90
N LEU A 424 0.02 -7.83 26.91
CA LEU A 424 0.20 -8.53 28.17
C LEU A 424 -0.60 -9.82 28.14
N ASN A 425 0.09 -10.95 28.22
CA ASN A 425 -0.54 -12.24 28.37
C ASN A 425 -1.23 -12.34 29.74
N PRO A 426 -2.25 -13.22 29.88
CA PRO A 426 -2.89 -13.48 31.17
C PRO A 426 -1.94 -13.97 32.27
N ASP A 427 -0.76 -14.47 31.91
CA ASP A 427 0.30 -14.89 32.83
C ASP A 427 1.29 -13.77 33.22
N GLY A 428 1.06 -12.54 32.74
CA GLY A 428 1.88 -11.37 33.02
C GLY A 428 3.10 -11.19 32.11
N SER A 429 3.34 -12.09 31.15
CA SER A 429 4.42 -11.92 30.17
C SER A 429 4.06 -10.88 29.10
N GLN A 430 5.07 -10.12 28.65
CA GLN A 430 4.91 -9.11 27.60
C GLN A 430 5.44 -9.63 26.26
N LEU A 431 4.60 -9.58 25.23
CA LEU A 431 5.00 -9.84 23.85
C LEU A 431 5.05 -8.51 23.09
N TYR A 432 6.20 -8.26 22.46
CA TYR A 432 6.40 -7.17 21.53
C TYR A 432 6.49 -7.75 20.13
N ALA A 433 5.67 -7.24 19.21
CA ALA A 433 5.67 -7.67 17.82
C ALA A 433 5.61 -6.48 16.87
N TYR A 434 6.23 -6.65 15.71
CA TYR A 434 6.27 -5.72 14.59
C TYR A 434 5.80 -6.48 13.35
N GLY A 435 4.79 -5.95 12.65
CA GLY A 435 4.19 -6.58 11.47
C GLY A 435 2.67 -6.58 11.51
N SER A 436 2.05 -7.02 10.41
CA SER A 436 0.59 -7.04 10.21
C SER A 436 -0.07 -8.26 10.87
N TRP A 437 -1.22 -8.04 11.53
CA TRP A 437 -1.97 -9.07 12.24
C TRP A 437 -3.43 -9.07 11.81
N LYS A 438 -3.97 -10.27 11.54
CA LYS A 438 -5.38 -10.47 11.19
C LYS A 438 -6.18 -10.95 12.39
N LEU A 439 -7.26 -10.24 12.74
CA LEU A 439 -8.23 -10.69 13.74
C LEU A 439 -9.18 -11.71 13.11
N ARG A 440 -9.20 -12.94 13.62
CA ARG A 440 -10.18 -13.97 13.24
C ARG A 440 -11.19 -14.21 14.34
N ASN A 441 -12.43 -14.44 13.92
CA ASN A 441 -13.49 -14.99 14.76
C ASN A 441 -13.62 -16.48 14.43
N ASN A 442 -13.51 -17.36 15.43
CA ASN A 442 -13.86 -18.75 15.21
C ASN A 442 -15.39 -18.93 15.21
N THR A 443 -15.83 -20.13 14.89
CA THR A 443 -17.26 -20.53 14.89
C THR A 443 -17.95 -20.40 16.25
N SER A 444 -17.20 -20.23 17.35
CA SER A 444 -17.75 -19.95 18.68
C SER A 444 -17.78 -18.46 19.03
N GLY A 445 -17.48 -17.56 18.09
CA GLY A 445 -17.43 -16.11 18.31
C GLY A 445 -16.21 -15.62 19.11
N LYS A 446 -15.22 -16.49 19.34
CA LYS A 446 -13.98 -16.13 20.04
C LYS A 446 -13.01 -15.48 19.06
N ARG A 447 -12.52 -14.31 19.46
CA ARG A 447 -11.54 -13.48 18.73
C ARG A 447 -10.12 -13.98 19.01
N TYR A 448 -9.30 -14.12 17.98
CA TYR A 448 -7.88 -14.39 18.09
C TYR A 448 -7.12 -13.72 16.94
N TRP A 449 -5.95 -13.17 17.25
CA TRP A 449 -5.08 -12.50 16.28
C TRP A 449 -4.09 -13.51 15.69
N ILE A 450 -3.87 -13.43 14.38
CA ILE A 450 -2.94 -14.29 13.66
C ILE A 450 -1.95 -13.39 12.92
N PRO A 451 -0.62 -13.58 13.08
CA PRO A 451 0.34 -12.83 12.29
C PRO A 451 0.25 -13.26 10.82
N GLU A 452 0.29 -12.30 9.89
CA GLU A 452 0.16 -12.60 8.46
C GLU A 452 1.41 -13.28 7.89
N GLN A 453 2.57 -12.97 8.45
CA GLN A 453 3.83 -13.56 8.05
C GLN A 453 4.07 -14.85 8.85
N ARG A 454 4.06 -15.99 8.15
CA ARG A 454 4.18 -17.34 8.72
C ARG A 454 5.46 -17.57 9.54
N GLU A 455 6.47 -16.75 9.31
CA GLU A 455 7.79 -16.81 9.95
C GLU A 455 7.78 -16.37 11.42
N PHE A 456 6.71 -15.69 11.86
CA PHE A 456 6.55 -15.18 13.24
C PHE A 456 5.56 -15.99 14.09
N ALA A 457 4.96 -17.04 13.54
CA ALA A 457 4.09 -17.95 14.28
C ALA A 457 4.86 -19.18 14.77
N TYR A 458 5.31 -19.17 16.03
CA TYR A 458 5.78 -20.37 16.72
C TYR A 458 5.00 -20.57 18.03
N GLU A 459 4.73 -21.83 18.39
CA GLU A 459 4.34 -22.16 19.76
C GLU A 459 5.50 -21.78 20.70
N SER A 460 5.18 -21.18 21.85
CA SER A 460 6.18 -20.61 22.79
C SER A 460 7.27 -21.61 23.19
N ASP A 461 6.91 -22.89 23.13
CA ASP A 461 7.66 -24.03 23.63
C ASP A 461 8.79 -24.44 22.66
N GLU A 462 8.74 -23.97 21.41
CA GLU A 462 9.66 -24.31 20.31
C GLU A 462 10.70 -23.22 20.00
N MET A 463 10.60 -22.03 20.60
CA MET A 463 11.57 -20.94 20.37
C MET A 463 12.93 -21.20 21.08
N ASN A 464 13.99 -21.39 20.29
CA ASN A 464 15.35 -21.63 20.81
C ASN A 464 16.26 -20.39 20.82
N ALA A 465 15.90 -19.32 20.12
CA ALA A 465 16.61 -18.04 20.13
C ALA A 465 15.72 -16.89 19.67
N ARG A 466 16.02 -15.67 20.13
CA ARG A 466 15.44 -14.41 19.64
C ARG A 466 16.48 -13.69 18.79
N TYR A 467 16.04 -13.12 17.67
CA TYR A 467 16.87 -12.37 16.74
C TYR A 467 16.36 -10.93 16.62
N ILE A 468 17.28 -9.97 16.51
CA ILE A 468 16.99 -8.59 16.15
C ILE A 468 17.73 -8.30 14.85
N PHE A 469 17.01 -7.75 13.88
CA PHE A 469 17.51 -7.43 12.56
C PHE A 469 17.68 -5.92 12.38
N SER A 470 18.61 -5.51 11.53
CA SER A 470 18.76 -4.12 11.08
C SER A 470 17.71 -3.76 10.03
N PHE A 471 17.62 -2.48 9.68
CA PHE A 471 16.79 -1.99 8.57
C PHE A 471 17.20 -2.58 7.21
N ALA A 472 18.45 -3.05 7.08
CA ALA A 472 18.96 -3.76 5.90
C ALA A 472 18.75 -5.28 5.97
N GLY A 473 18.00 -5.78 6.97
CA GLY A 473 17.71 -7.21 7.13
C GLY A 473 18.85 -8.04 7.73
N GLU A 474 19.90 -7.42 8.27
CA GLU A 474 21.04 -8.14 8.85
C GLU A 474 20.81 -8.47 10.33
N VAL A 475 21.19 -9.68 10.77
CA VAL A 475 21.13 -10.05 12.20
C VAL A 475 22.15 -9.25 12.99
N ILE A 476 21.67 -8.33 13.82
CA ILE A 476 22.51 -7.48 14.67
C ILE A 476 22.57 -7.96 16.12
N PHE A 477 21.59 -8.77 16.55
CA PHE A 477 21.62 -9.38 17.88
C PHE A 477 20.93 -10.74 17.87
N ARG A 478 21.51 -11.69 18.61
CA ARG A 478 20.98 -13.03 18.82
C ARG A 478 21.07 -13.37 20.29
N GLU A 479 19.96 -13.74 20.88
CA GLU A 479 19.88 -14.20 22.27
C GLU A 479 19.38 -15.65 22.30
N THR A 480 20.18 -16.54 22.86
CA THR A 480 19.85 -17.97 22.95
C THR A 480 19.03 -18.28 24.21
N ARG A 481 18.29 -19.37 24.18
CA ARG A 481 17.42 -19.82 25.30
C ARG A 481 18.12 -19.88 26.66
N ASP A 482 19.41 -20.18 26.69
CA ASP A 482 20.19 -20.24 27.94
C ASP A 482 20.35 -18.87 28.61
N CYS A 483 20.32 -17.78 27.83
CA CYS A 483 20.41 -16.41 28.34
C CYS A 483 19.07 -15.88 28.89
N LEU A 484 17.94 -16.49 28.51
CA LEU A 484 16.60 -16.11 28.99
C LEU A 484 16.30 -16.60 30.41
N ARG A 485 17.16 -17.47 30.98
CA ARG A 485 16.97 -18.05 32.32
C ARG A 485 17.65 -17.26 33.45
N ASP A 486 18.52 -16.30 33.14
CA ASP A 486 19.27 -15.53 34.14
C ASP A 486 18.77 -14.06 34.22
N ILE A 487 18.33 -13.64 35.41
CA ILE A 487 17.74 -12.32 35.71
C ILE A 487 18.85 -11.24 35.83
N ALA A 488 19.63 -11.05 34.76
CA ALA A 488 20.60 -9.95 34.67
C ALA A 488 20.85 -9.46 33.23
N ALA A 489 19.89 -9.64 32.32
CA ALA A 489 19.94 -8.99 31.01
C ALA A 489 19.54 -7.50 31.12
N PRO A 490 20.23 -6.56 30.43
CA PRO A 490 19.81 -5.17 30.41
C PRO A 490 18.39 -5.07 29.86
N SER A 491 17.54 -4.29 30.53
CA SER A 491 16.16 -4.06 30.08
C SER A 491 16.11 -3.68 28.60
N LEU A 492 15.09 -4.15 27.89
CA LEU A 492 14.89 -3.91 26.46
C LEU A 492 14.96 -2.41 26.09
N GLY A 493 14.51 -1.53 26.99
CA GLY A 493 14.67 -0.07 26.84
C GLY A 493 16.12 0.42 26.80
N THR A 494 17.04 -0.27 27.48
CA THR A 494 18.49 0.02 27.42
C THR A 494 19.10 -0.39 26.08
N LEU A 495 18.60 -1.49 25.48
CA LEU A 495 19.01 -1.92 24.14
C LEU A 495 18.49 -0.96 23.06
N ILE A 496 17.22 -0.55 23.16
CA ILE A 496 16.57 0.40 22.25
C ILE A 496 17.27 1.78 22.29
N MET A 497 17.60 2.27 23.48
CA MET A 497 18.36 3.53 23.64
C MET A 497 19.77 3.46 23.05
N ARG A 498 20.44 2.30 23.12
CA ARG A 498 21.74 2.09 22.46
C ARG A 498 21.60 1.99 20.94
N TYR A 499 20.54 1.35 20.44
CA TYR A 499 20.24 1.25 19.02
C TYR A 499 19.94 2.62 18.40
N HIS A 500 19.08 3.44 19.01
CA HIS A 500 18.83 4.81 18.54
C HIS A 500 20.08 5.69 18.59
N ARG A 501 20.95 5.50 19.59
CA ARG A 501 22.25 6.19 19.64
C ARG A 501 23.18 5.77 18.50
N GLY A 502 23.22 4.48 18.16
CA GLY A 502 24.03 3.96 17.04
C GLY A 502 23.50 4.40 15.67
N ALA A 503 22.19 4.36 15.47
CA ALA A 503 21.53 4.80 14.23
C ALA A 503 21.68 6.32 14.01
N ALA A 504 21.52 7.12 15.08
CA ALA A 504 21.74 8.56 15.00
C ALA A 504 23.21 8.93 14.70
N GLN A 505 24.17 8.14 15.20
CA GLN A 505 25.59 8.34 14.90
C GLN A 505 25.90 7.98 13.45
N ALA A 506 25.44 6.83 12.95
CA ALA A 506 25.65 6.42 11.57
C ALA A 506 25.00 7.38 10.55
N TYR A 507 23.81 7.89 10.86
CA TYR A 507 23.15 8.94 10.07
C TYR A 507 23.92 10.27 10.12
N SER A 508 24.49 10.64 11.28
CA SER A 508 25.33 11.84 11.40
C SER A 508 26.64 11.72 10.63
N ASP A 509 27.25 10.54 10.62
CA ASP A 509 28.50 10.27 9.89
C ASP A 509 28.27 10.26 8.37
N ASP A 510 27.12 9.76 7.89
CA ASP A 510 26.71 9.84 6.47
C ASP A 510 26.42 11.28 6.03
N LEU A 511 25.74 12.07 6.87
CA LEU A 511 25.46 13.47 6.60
C LEU A 511 26.75 14.32 6.56
N GLU A 512 27.72 14.04 7.42
CA GLU A 512 29.03 14.72 7.45
C GLU A 512 29.85 14.47 6.17
N ASN A 513 29.64 13.32 5.50
CA ASN A 513 30.27 13.01 4.22
C ASN A 513 29.58 13.69 3.01
N ARG A 514 28.33 14.16 3.14
CA ARG A 514 27.55 14.75 2.04
C ARG A 514 27.63 16.27 1.94
N ILE A 515 28.22 16.96 2.94
CA ILE A 515 28.26 18.43 2.99
C ILE A 515 29.61 18.97 2.47
N ASP A 516 29.67 19.30 1.17
CA ASP A 516 30.86 19.85 0.50
C ASP A 516 30.83 21.38 0.25
N SER A 517 29.86 22.11 0.81
CA SER A 517 29.82 23.58 0.70
C SER A 517 30.25 24.28 1.99
N VAL A 518 30.99 25.39 1.84
CA VAL A 518 31.50 26.21 2.96
C VAL A 518 30.36 26.73 3.84
N ASN A 519 29.19 27.00 3.28
CA ASN A 519 28.01 27.47 4.01
C ASN A 519 27.35 26.36 4.85
N GLY A 520 27.35 25.10 4.38
CA GLY A 520 26.81 23.97 5.15
C GLY A 520 27.63 23.62 6.39
N ARG A 521 28.91 23.98 6.41
CA ARG A 521 29.84 23.71 7.52
C ARG A 521 29.64 24.68 8.70
N GLU A 522 29.23 25.93 8.43
CA GLU A 522 28.94 26.93 9.48
C GLU A 522 27.60 26.65 10.18
N ASP A 523 26.57 26.25 9.44
CA ASP A 523 25.28 25.84 10.02
C ASP A 523 25.41 24.55 10.85
N TRP A 524 26.28 23.61 10.43
CA TRP A 524 26.62 22.41 11.20
C TRP A 524 27.31 22.72 12.54
N GLU A 525 28.30 23.63 12.55
CA GLU A 525 28.96 24.10 13.78
C GLU A 525 27.98 24.85 14.71
N ARG A 526 26.95 25.47 14.14
CA ARG A 526 25.86 26.12 14.90
C ARG A 526 24.96 25.07 15.57
N MET A 527 24.60 23.99 14.89
CA MET A 527 23.83 22.87 15.46
C MET A 527 24.61 22.11 16.54
N LYS A 528 25.93 21.87 16.35
CA LYS A 528 26.80 21.26 17.38
C LYS A 528 26.80 22.07 18.69
N LYS A 529 26.80 23.41 18.61
CA LYS A 529 26.76 24.28 19.81
C LYS A 529 25.43 24.23 20.56
N VAL A 530 24.31 24.04 19.86
CA VAL A 530 22.99 23.89 20.50
C VAL A 530 22.87 22.53 21.21
N ALA A 531 23.40 21.47 20.62
CA ALA A 531 23.41 20.13 21.22
C ALA A 531 24.31 20.03 22.48
N VAL A 532 25.44 20.75 22.51
CA VAL A 532 26.40 20.68 23.63
C VAL A 532 25.96 21.50 24.87
N VAL A 533 25.04 22.47 24.72
CA VAL A 533 24.57 23.31 25.84
C VAL A 533 23.56 22.56 26.74
N GLY A 534 23.02 21.42 26.31
CA GLY A 534 22.13 20.57 27.11
C GLY A 534 22.82 19.69 28.17
N GLU A 535 24.15 19.54 28.13
CA GLU A 535 24.89 18.63 29.03
C GLU A 535 25.92 19.36 29.90
N ARG A 536 25.49 19.96 31.03
CA ARG A 536 26.34 20.07 32.24
C ARG A 536 25.61 20.54 33.51
N LYS A 537 25.27 19.58 34.39
CA LYS A 537 25.70 19.51 35.82
C LYS A 537 24.83 18.51 36.58
N ARG A 538 25.37 17.32 36.82
CA ARG A 538 25.38 16.64 38.14
C ARG A 538 26.19 15.36 37.96
N SER A 539 27.47 15.46 38.27
CA SER A 539 28.27 14.28 38.61
C SER A 539 28.68 14.43 40.05
N GLN A 540 28.56 13.30 40.77
CA GLN A 540 29.32 12.93 41.97
C GLN A 540 29.03 13.73 43.23
N ASP A 541 28.12 13.20 44.05
CA ASP A 541 28.53 12.78 45.39
C ASP A 541 27.53 11.78 45.99
N LYS A 542 28.09 10.81 46.71
CA LYS A 542 27.46 9.64 47.38
C LYS A 542 27.26 8.42 46.48
N GLY A 543 28.33 7.64 46.38
CA GLY A 543 28.23 6.22 46.05
C GLY A 543 27.36 5.51 47.09
N GLN A 544 26.21 5.03 46.64
CA GLN A 544 25.42 3.94 47.21
C GLN A 544 24.39 3.55 46.16
N TYR A 545 24.52 2.33 45.62
CA TYR A 545 23.43 1.72 44.85
C TYR A 545 22.31 1.41 45.85
N THR A 546 21.17 2.07 45.68
CA THR A 546 19.89 1.64 46.24
C THR A 546 18.91 1.57 45.08
N GLU A 547 18.08 0.53 45.10
CA GLU A 547 17.11 0.14 44.09
C GLU A 547 16.31 1.32 43.53
N TYR A 548 16.18 1.38 42.21
CA TYR A 548 15.23 2.29 41.57
C TYR A 548 13.83 1.69 41.69
N ASN A 549 13.05 2.23 42.63
CA ASN A 549 11.60 2.08 42.65
C ASN A 549 11.00 2.67 41.36
N VAL A 550 10.24 1.85 40.64
CA VAL A 550 9.46 2.25 39.47
C VAL A 550 8.32 3.16 39.95
N TRP A 551 8.36 4.43 39.54
CA TRP A 551 7.18 5.29 39.65
C TRP A 551 6.18 4.88 38.58
N VAL A 552 5.06 4.30 39.01
CA VAL A 552 3.89 4.09 38.17
C VAL A 552 3.32 5.47 37.82
N ASP A 553 3.36 5.79 36.53
CA ASP A 553 2.80 7.01 35.94
C ASP A 553 1.33 7.20 36.37
N ASP A 554 0.99 8.41 36.81
CA ASP A 554 -0.39 8.80 37.15
C ASP A 554 -1.34 8.69 35.94
N LYS A 555 -0.79 8.63 34.72
CA LYS A 555 -1.53 8.34 33.48
C LYS A 555 -1.97 6.86 33.41
N LEU A 556 -1.12 5.93 33.86
CA LEU A 556 -1.43 4.50 33.89
C LEU A 556 -2.47 4.19 34.98
N LYS A 557 -2.36 4.83 36.16
CA LYS A 557 -3.39 4.73 37.21
C LYS A 557 -4.75 5.28 36.75
N ARG A 558 -4.75 6.31 35.90
CA ARG A 558 -5.98 6.84 35.30
C ARG A 558 -6.60 5.84 34.32
N VAL A 559 -5.80 5.27 33.43
CA VAL A 559 -6.24 4.23 32.48
C VAL A 559 -6.74 2.97 33.20
N MET A 560 -6.09 2.53 34.29
CA MET A 560 -6.55 1.36 35.06
C MET A 560 -7.86 1.65 35.80
N LYS A 561 -8.05 2.88 36.30
CA LYS A 561 -9.27 3.33 36.96
C LYS A 561 -10.44 3.53 36.00
N ASP A 562 -10.16 3.98 34.78
CA ASP A 562 -11.17 4.14 33.72
C ASP A 562 -11.61 2.80 33.13
N ASN A 563 -10.94 1.69 33.48
CA ASN A 563 -11.23 0.33 33.00
C ASN A 563 -11.65 -0.65 34.13
N ASP A 564 -12.03 -0.17 35.31
CA ASP A 564 -12.49 -0.99 36.46
C ASP A 564 -11.52 -2.13 36.87
N ILE A 565 -10.22 -1.92 36.72
CA ILE A 565 -9.20 -2.89 37.16
C ILE A 565 -8.82 -2.59 38.62
N GLU A 566 -9.18 -3.46 39.56
CA GLU A 566 -8.84 -3.29 40.98
C GLU A 566 -7.33 -3.38 41.24
N ASP A 567 -6.83 -2.50 42.13
CA ASP A 567 -5.44 -2.45 42.57
C ASP A 567 -4.97 -3.82 43.11
N ILE A 568 -3.86 -4.31 42.57
CA ILE A 568 -3.21 -5.54 43.05
C ILE A 568 -2.71 -5.30 44.48
N LYS A 569 -3.24 -6.07 45.44
CA LYS A 569 -2.75 -6.07 46.83
C LYS A 569 -1.33 -6.63 46.87
N GLU A 570 -0.44 -5.84 47.46
CA GLU A 570 0.94 -6.22 47.78
C GLU A 570 0.92 -7.26 48.92
N GLU A 571 1.03 -8.56 48.59
CA GLU A 571 1.34 -9.62 49.57
C GLU A 571 2.84 -9.91 49.53
N SER A 572 3.52 -9.60 50.64
CA SER A 572 4.91 -9.98 50.88
C SER A 572 5.00 -11.50 51.12
N ILE A 573 5.66 -12.23 50.24
CA ILE A 573 5.97 -13.66 50.44
C ILE A 573 7.39 -13.77 51.00
N GLU A 574 7.49 -14.18 52.28
CA GLU A 574 8.73 -14.70 52.87
C GLU A 574 9.05 -16.08 52.27
N GLU A 575 10.24 -16.23 51.69
CA GLU A 575 10.77 -17.52 51.25
C GLU A 575 10.93 -18.48 52.44
N THR A 576 10.15 -19.56 52.44
CA THR A 576 10.46 -20.75 53.23
C THR A 576 10.63 -21.97 52.33
N ALA A 577 11.82 -22.57 52.40
CA ALA A 577 12.23 -23.76 51.67
C ALA A 577 11.31 -24.96 51.96
N ILE A 578 10.80 -25.58 50.90
CA ILE A 578 10.07 -26.87 50.99
C ILE A 578 10.92 -27.98 50.36
N LYS A 579 11.21 -28.97 51.20
CA LYS A 579 11.84 -30.24 50.86
C LYS A 579 10.91 -31.10 49.99
N GLN A 580 11.51 -31.81 49.04
CA GLN A 580 10.89 -32.90 48.31
C GLN A 580 10.34 -33.97 49.27
N ASP A 581 9.10 -34.38 49.05
CA ASP A 581 8.65 -35.73 49.42
C ASP A 581 7.62 -36.27 48.42
N ASN A 582 7.79 -37.56 48.14
CA ASN A 582 7.07 -38.38 47.17
C ASN A 582 5.62 -38.65 47.57
N VAL A 583 4.65 -38.54 46.65
CA VAL A 583 3.42 -39.37 46.67
C VAL A 583 2.91 -39.68 45.25
N LYS A 584 3.00 -40.98 44.94
CA LYS A 584 2.13 -41.91 44.18
C LYS A 584 1.17 -41.40 43.10
N ILE A 585 1.39 -41.98 41.92
CA ILE A 585 0.46 -42.17 40.80
C ILE A 585 -0.62 -43.18 41.23
N GLU A 586 -1.90 -42.83 41.04
CA GLU A 586 -3.00 -43.78 40.92
C GLU A 586 -3.79 -43.49 39.63
N ASP A 587 -3.97 -44.57 38.86
CA ASP A 587 -4.73 -44.67 37.62
C ASP A 587 -6.23 -44.38 37.82
N VAL A 588 -6.83 -43.55 36.95
CA VAL A 588 -8.28 -43.65 36.65
C VAL A 588 -8.54 -43.41 35.15
N LYS A 589 -8.67 -44.55 34.47
CA LYS A 589 -9.64 -44.95 33.42
C LYS A 589 -10.26 -43.90 32.48
N GLU A 590 -10.01 -44.17 31.21
CA GLU A 590 -10.78 -43.78 30.03
C GLU A 590 -12.28 -44.16 30.14
N GLU A 591 -13.16 -43.22 29.80
CA GLU A 591 -14.49 -43.53 29.29
C GLU A 591 -14.68 -42.88 27.92
N ILE A 592 -14.75 -43.75 26.91
CA ILE A 592 -15.08 -43.47 25.52
C ILE A 592 -16.60 -43.37 25.41
N ILE A 593 -17.14 -42.20 25.07
CA ILE A 593 -18.52 -42.07 24.61
C ILE A 593 -18.51 -41.98 23.08
N LYS A 594 -19.02 -43.05 22.45
CA LYS A 594 -19.37 -43.11 21.02
C LYS A 594 -20.75 -42.50 20.82
N GLU A 595 -20.86 -41.46 20.01
CA GLU A 595 -22.14 -41.05 19.41
C GLU A 595 -22.17 -41.35 17.91
N LYS A 596 -23.32 -41.88 17.47
CA LYS A 596 -23.63 -42.33 16.11
C LYS A 596 -24.02 -41.14 15.22
N PRO A 597 -23.81 -41.23 13.90
CA PRO A 597 -24.29 -40.23 12.96
C PRO A 597 -25.76 -40.48 12.61
N THR A 598 -26.57 -39.43 12.59
CA THR A 598 -27.94 -39.42 12.06
C THR A 598 -28.08 -38.39 10.96
N GLY A 599 -28.57 -38.84 9.81
CA GLY A 599 -29.53 -38.07 9.00
C GLY A 599 -28.98 -37.35 7.78
N GLU A 600 -28.93 -38.05 6.66
CA GLU A 600 -29.00 -37.47 5.31
C GLU A 600 -30.27 -36.62 5.17
N ILE A 601 -30.12 -35.38 4.70
CA ILE A 601 -31.24 -34.54 4.25
C ILE A 601 -31.22 -34.51 2.73
N PHE A 602 -32.24 -35.13 2.13
CA PHE A 602 -32.61 -34.96 0.73
C PHE A 602 -33.23 -33.57 0.53
N ILE A 603 -32.65 -32.75 -0.36
CA ILE A 603 -33.35 -31.61 -0.95
C ILE A 603 -34.00 -32.10 -2.25
N LYS A 604 -35.34 -32.14 -2.24
CA LYS A 604 -36.17 -32.29 -3.42
C LYS A 604 -36.20 -30.95 -4.16
N ASP A 605 -35.74 -30.98 -5.39
CA ASP A 605 -35.86 -29.89 -6.35
C ASP A 605 -37.18 -30.11 -7.14
N GLU A 606 -38.12 -29.18 -7.01
CA GLU A 606 -39.46 -29.29 -7.60
C GLU A 606 -39.93 -27.89 -8.03
N PHE A 607 -39.46 -27.43 -9.20
CA PHE A 607 -40.22 -26.47 -10.02
C PHE A 607 -39.92 -26.71 -11.50
N SER A 608 -40.84 -27.43 -12.14
CA SER A 608 -40.98 -27.48 -13.60
C SER A 608 -42.13 -26.55 -13.98
N ASP A 609 -41.87 -25.51 -14.76
CA ASP A 609 -42.90 -24.90 -15.60
C ASP A 609 -42.44 -24.91 -17.06
N ARG A 610 -43.19 -25.70 -17.84
CA ARG A 610 -43.08 -25.85 -19.29
C ARG A 610 -43.79 -24.69 -19.96
N VAL A 611 -43.12 -24.02 -20.89
CA VAL A 611 -43.79 -23.28 -21.97
C VAL A 611 -43.38 -23.91 -23.29
N PHE A 612 -44.33 -24.62 -23.90
CA PHE A 612 -44.29 -25.01 -25.32
C PHE A 612 -44.90 -23.86 -26.13
N MET A 613 -44.19 -23.37 -27.14
CA MET A 613 -44.79 -22.71 -28.30
C MET A 613 -44.26 -23.37 -29.57
N LYS A 614 -45.23 -23.84 -30.37
CA LYS A 614 -45.09 -24.53 -31.64
C LYS A 614 -44.38 -23.67 -32.69
N THR A 615 -43.54 -24.32 -33.49
CA THR A 615 -43.28 -23.95 -34.88
C THR A 615 -44.33 -24.60 -35.78
N GLU A 616 -44.98 -23.79 -36.62
CA GLU A 616 -45.75 -24.27 -37.78
C GLU A 616 -45.14 -23.65 -39.06
N SER A 617 -44.79 -24.56 -39.98
CA SER A 617 -44.59 -24.46 -41.45
C SER A 617 -43.59 -23.46 -42.02
#